data_AF-A0A1L5F837-F1
#
_entry.id   AF-A0A1L5F837-F1
#
_cell.length_a   1.000
_cell.length_b   1.000
_cell.length_c   1.000
_cell.angle_alpha   90.00
_cell.angle_beta   90.00
_cell.angle_gamma   90.00
#
_symmetry.space_group_name_H-M   'P 1'
#
loop_
_entity.id
_entity.type
_entity.pdbx_description
1 polymer ?
#
loop_
_entity_poly.entity_id
_entity_poly.type
_entity_poly.pdbx_seq_one_letter_code
_entity_poly.pdbx_strand_id
1 'polypeptide(L)'
;MKTRGVCNVLVFCVDGLNGFKDAIGTVYPFTKIQRCIIHQLRSSMKYIPYKDKKVFAKDLKAVYGAVNEDAALENLMDAKEKWESKYPNAIKSWEDNWDNLVTFFMFPDYIRKIMYTTNAIESLNSQFRKVTKTKLIFPNDDSLMKMLYLATQRISRKWTRSYENWDMVVNQLNILFSKILNRGA
;
A
#
# COMPACT_ATOMS: atom_id res chain seq x y z
N MET A 1 1.60 11.77 -15.59
CA MET A 1 0.49 10.82 -15.83
C MET A 1 -0.62 11.46 -16.65
N LYS A 2 -1.24 12.58 -16.19
CA LYS A 2 -2.19 13.37 -17.00
C LYS A 2 -1.69 13.72 -18.39
N THR A 3 -0.48 14.27 -18.49
CA THR A 3 0.16 14.59 -19.78
C THR A 3 0.42 13.38 -20.68
N ARG A 4 0.38 12.15 -20.13
CA ARG A 4 0.49 10.88 -20.87
C ARG A 4 -0.88 10.23 -21.13
N GLY A 5 -1.99 10.95 -20.91
CA GLY A 5 -3.36 10.50 -21.25
C GLY A 5 -4.16 9.86 -20.10
N VAL A 6 -3.60 9.73 -18.90
CA VAL A 6 -4.35 9.16 -17.77
C VAL A 6 -5.39 10.17 -17.27
N CYS A 7 -6.67 9.85 -17.47
CA CYS A 7 -7.79 10.72 -17.08
C CYS A 7 -8.19 10.52 -15.62
N ASN A 8 -8.51 9.28 -15.25
CA ASN A 8 -8.97 8.90 -13.93
C ASN A 8 -8.13 7.76 -13.35
N VAL A 9 -7.93 7.78 -12.04
CA VAL A 9 -7.32 6.70 -11.27
C VAL A 9 -8.25 6.40 -10.10
N LEU A 10 -8.71 5.15 -9.99
CA LEU A 10 -9.69 4.77 -8.97
C LEU A 10 -9.07 4.72 -7.57
N VAL A 11 -7.88 4.12 -7.46
CA VAL A 11 -7.19 3.91 -6.19
C VAL A 11 -5.69 4.17 -6.33
N PHE A 12 -5.13 4.92 -5.39
CA PHE A 12 -3.68 5.01 -5.17
C PHE A 12 -3.30 4.33 -3.86
N CYS A 13 -2.43 3.31 -3.93
CA CYS A 13 -1.79 2.73 -2.76
C CYS A 13 -0.41 3.36 -2.56
N VAL A 14 -0.19 4.12 -1.50
CA VAL A 14 1.05 4.89 -1.25
C VAL A 14 1.67 4.55 0.11
N ASP A 15 2.99 4.70 0.24
CA ASP A 15 3.76 4.37 1.44
C ASP A 15 3.71 5.44 2.56
N GLY A 16 3.02 6.56 2.32
CA GLY A 16 2.77 7.61 3.31
C GLY A 16 3.77 8.77 3.27
N LEU A 17 4.46 8.99 2.14
CA LEU A 17 5.31 10.17 1.94
C LEU A 17 4.53 11.48 2.10
N ASN A 18 5.18 12.46 2.74
CA ASN A 18 4.59 13.78 2.98
C ASN A 18 4.21 14.46 1.65
N GLY A 19 3.05 15.12 1.63
CA GLY A 19 2.53 15.84 0.47
C GLY A 19 1.95 14.96 -0.64
N PHE A 20 2.11 13.63 -0.60
CA PHE A 20 1.50 12.75 -1.61
C PHE A 20 -0.03 12.78 -1.56
N LYS A 21 -0.62 12.77 -0.35
CA LYS A 21 -2.08 12.86 -0.17
C LYS A 21 -2.63 14.11 -0.86
N ASP A 22 -2.00 15.25 -0.61
CA ASP A 22 -2.44 16.55 -1.11
C ASP A 22 -2.22 16.67 -2.62
N ALA A 23 -1.06 16.25 -3.12
CA ALA A 23 -0.76 16.26 -4.55
C ALA A 23 -1.69 15.33 -5.34
N ILE A 24 -1.96 14.13 -4.83
CA ILE A 24 -2.91 13.19 -5.43
C ILE A 24 -4.32 13.78 -5.42
N GLY A 25 -4.78 14.31 -4.27
CA GLY A 25 -6.10 14.93 -4.15
C GLY A 25 -6.28 16.14 -5.08
N THR A 26 -5.21 16.88 -5.35
CA THR A 26 -5.22 18.01 -6.28
C THR A 26 -5.36 17.55 -7.73
N VAL A 27 -4.65 16.49 -8.14
CA VAL A 27 -4.60 16.05 -9.54
C VAL A 27 -5.75 15.07 -9.89
N TYR A 28 -6.14 14.23 -8.95
CA TYR A 28 -7.17 13.18 -9.09
C TYR A 28 -8.15 13.22 -7.89
N PRO A 29 -9.01 14.25 -7.80
CA PRO A 29 -9.83 14.52 -6.60
C PRO A 29 -10.82 13.43 -6.23
N PHE A 30 -11.20 12.55 -7.18
CA PHE A 30 -12.15 11.47 -6.93
C PHE A 30 -11.48 10.14 -6.56
N THR A 31 -10.16 10.08 -6.59
CA THR A 31 -9.43 8.85 -6.28
C THR A 31 -9.54 8.48 -4.80
N LYS A 32 -9.48 7.19 -4.50
CA LYS A 32 -9.34 6.70 -3.13
C LYS A 32 -7.87 6.50 -2.82
N ILE A 33 -7.43 7.00 -1.67
CA ILE A 33 -6.05 6.87 -1.22
C ILE A 33 -6.00 5.80 -0.15
N GLN A 34 -5.23 4.76 -0.41
CA GLN A 34 -4.89 3.71 0.54
C GLN A 34 -3.45 3.93 1.00
N ARG A 35 -3.22 3.96 2.31
CA ARG A 35 -1.87 3.83 2.86
C ARG A 35 -1.46 2.36 2.85
N CYS A 36 -0.30 2.06 2.29
CA CYS A 36 0.18 0.68 2.15
C CYS A 36 0.38 0.05 3.54
N ILE A 37 -0.43 -0.96 3.85
CA ILE A 37 -0.39 -1.71 5.12
C ILE A 37 0.99 -2.29 5.40
N ILE A 38 1.71 -2.70 4.35
CA ILE A 38 3.05 -3.28 4.48
C ILE A 38 4.07 -2.25 4.94
N HIS A 39 4.02 -1.05 4.38
CA HIS A 39 4.88 0.05 4.84
C HIS A 39 4.49 0.49 6.24
N GLN A 40 3.19 0.52 6.56
CA GLN A 40 2.71 0.80 7.91
C GLN A 40 3.23 -0.21 8.93
N LEU A 41 3.11 -1.52 8.66
CA LEU A 41 3.62 -2.58 9.52
C LEU A 41 5.13 -2.48 9.67
N ARG A 42 5.88 -2.34 8.58
CA ARG A 42 7.36 -2.23 8.65
C ARG A 42 7.81 -1.04 9.49
N SER A 43 7.15 0.11 9.34
CA SER A 43 7.44 1.30 10.14
C SER A 43 7.13 1.05 11.62
N SER A 44 5.96 0.48 11.91
CA SER A 44 5.52 0.15 13.28
C SER A 44 6.45 -0.86 13.97
N MET A 45 7.00 -1.81 13.22
CA MET A 45 7.86 -2.88 13.74
C MET A 45 9.32 -2.46 13.94
N LYS A 46 9.74 -1.27 13.47
CA LYS A 46 11.14 -0.84 13.40
C LYS A 46 11.83 -0.81 14.77
N TYR A 47 11.11 -0.35 15.79
CA TYR A 47 11.63 -0.13 17.15
C TYR A 47 11.03 -1.10 18.19
N ILE A 48 10.45 -2.21 17.74
CA ILE A 48 9.86 -3.21 18.63
C ILE A 48 10.93 -4.25 19.02
N PRO A 49 11.19 -4.47 20.33
CA PRO A 49 12.10 -5.51 20.81
C PRO A 49 11.68 -6.91 20.35
N TYR A 50 12.66 -7.78 20.09
CA TYR A 50 12.43 -9.13 19.55
C TYR A 50 11.38 -9.94 20.33
N LYS A 51 11.41 -9.86 21.66
CA LYS A 51 10.46 -10.55 22.57
C LYS A 51 8.99 -10.22 22.28
N ASP A 52 8.70 -8.99 21.87
CA ASP A 52 7.33 -8.51 21.69
C ASP A 52 6.90 -8.55 20.22
N LYS A 53 7.86 -8.62 19.27
CA LYS A 53 7.60 -8.54 17.82
C LYS A 53 6.49 -9.50 17.35
N LYS A 54 6.52 -10.77 17.79
CA LYS A 54 5.56 -11.77 17.30
C LYS A 54 4.14 -11.46 17.79
N VAL A 55 3.99 -11.05 19.04
CA VAL A 55 2.68 -10.74 19.63
C VAL A 55 2.16 -9.42 19.08
N PHE A 56 3.01 -8.40 19.04
CA PHE A 56 2.68 -7.10 18.47
C PHE A 56 2.24 -7.20 16.99
N ALA A 57 2.97 -7.96 16.17
CA ALA A 57 2.57 -8.19 14.77
C ALA A 57 1.25 -8.95 14.63
N LYS A 58 0.94 -9.88 15.55
CA LYS A 58 -0.34 -10.59 15.56
C LYS A 58 -1.49 -9.63 15.87
N ASP A 59 -1.32 -8.76 16.86
CA ASP A 59 -2.34 -7.79 17.26
C ASP A 59 -2.59 -6.77 16.14
N LEU A 60 -1.54 -6.24 15.51
CA LEU A 60 -1.70 -5.38 14.32
C LEU A 60 -2.33 -6.11 13.12
N LYS A 61 -2.11 -7.42 12.99
CA LYS A 61 -2.76 -8.26 11.97
C LYS A 61 -4.25 -8.42 12.21
N ALA A 62 -4.71 -8.41 13.45
CA ALA A 62 -6.14 -8.41 13.76
C ALA A 62 -6.82 -7.14 13.22
N VAL A 63 -6.16 -5.98 13.32
CA VAL A 63 -6.66 -4.70 12.81
C VAL A 63 -6.94 -4.76 11.30
N TYR A 64 -5.91 -4.98 10.47
CA TYR A 64 -6.11 -4.97 9.01
C TYR A 64 -6.75 -6.24 8.46
N GLY A 65 -6.80 -7.31 9.26
CA GLY A 65 -7.45 -8.58 8.92
C GLY A 65 -8.91 -8.66 9.35
N ALA A 66 -9.46 -7.58 9.91
CA ALA A 66 -10.86 -7.53 10.36
C ALA A 66 -11.85 -7.70 9.21
N VAL A 67 -13.11 -8.02 9.55
CA VAL A 67 -14.18 -8.22 8.57
C VAL A 67 -14.70 -6.89 7.99
N ASN A 68 -14.66 -5.83 8.79
CA ASN A 68 -15.12 -4.48 8.46
C ASN A 68 -14.33 -3.44 9.26
N GLU A 69 -14.60 -2.16 8.99
CA GLU A 69 -13.92 -1.02 9.62
C GLU A 69 -14.22 -0.92 11.13
N ASP A 70 -15.44 -1.19 11.56
CA ASP A 70 -15.83 -1.14 12.98
C ASP A 70 -15.03 -2.14 13.81
N ALA A 71 -14.97 -3.40 13.37
CA ALA A 71 -14.17 -4.42 14.02
C ALA A 71 -12.67 -4.10 13.92
N ALA A 72 -12.21 -3.44 12.86
CA ALA A 72 -10.82 -2.99 12.77
C ALA A 72 -10.51 -1.93 13.83
N LEU A 73 -11.45 -1.00 14.06
CA LEU A 73 -11.32 0.07 15.04
C LEU A 73 -11.30 -0.49 16.47
N GLU A 74 -12.19 -1.44 16.79
CA GLU A 74 -12.17 -2.16 18.06
C GLU A 74 -10.81 -2.86 18.29
N ASN A 75 -10.31 -3.60 17.30
CA ASN A 75 -9.00 -4.22 17.38
C ASN A 75 -7.86 -3.20 17.55
N LEU A 76 -7.98 -2.00 16.98
CA LEU A 76 -7.00 -0.94 17.19
C LEU A 76 -7.04 -0.40 18.62
N MET A 77 -8.24 -0.24 19.20
CA MET A 77 -8.42 0.17 20.59
C MET A 77 -7.81 -0.85 21.55
N ASP A 78 -8.04 -2.15 21.32
CA ASP A 78 -7.44 -3.23 22.10
C ASP A 78 -5.90 -3.21 22.00
N ALA A 79 -5.38 -3.01 20.77
CA ALA A 79 -3.95 -2.89 20.55
C ALA A 79 -3.37 -1.65 21.24
N LYS A 80 -4.11 -0.53 21.25
CA LYS A 80 -3.75 0.70 21.95
C LYS A 80 -3.65 0.47 23.45
N GLU A 81 -4.70 -0.06 24.08
CA GLU A 81 -4.69 -0.34 25.52
C GLU A 81 -3.48 -1.20 25.93
N LYS A 82 -3.19 -2.22 25.13
CA LYS A 82 -2.10 -3.16 25.41
C LYS A 82 -0.70 -2.58 25.20
N TRP A 83 -0.50 -1.75 24.17
CA TRP A 83 0.83 -1.39 23.68
C TRP A 83 1.19 0.08 23.79
N GLU A 84 0.23 0.99 23.94
CA GLU A 84 0.48 2.44 23.95
C GLU A 84 1.48 2.86 25.03
N SER A 85 1.40 2.26 26.23
CA SER A 85 2.34 2.54 27.33
C SER A 85 3.80 2.18 27.00
N LYS A 86 4.02 1.20 26.12
CA LYS A 86 5.36 0.73 25.73
C LYS A 86 5.82 1.31 24.39
N TYR A 87 4.92 1.43 23.44
CA TYR A 87 5.18 1.75 22.03
C TYR A 87 4.24 2.85 21.51
N PRO A 88 4.18 4.04 22.17
CA PRO A 88 3.20 5.07 21.85
C PRO A 88 3.31 5.56 20.41
N ASN A 89 4.53 5.71 19.89
CA ASN A 89 4.77 6.14 18.51
C ASN A 89 4.23 5.16 17.47
N ALA A 90 4.25 3.85 17.78
CA ALA A 90 3.73 2.85 16.87
C ALA A 90 2.21 2.96 16.80
N ILE A 91 1.52 3.05 17.94
CA ILE A 91 0.05 3.21 17.99
C ILE A 91 -0.39 4.54 17.37
N LYS A 92 0.23 5.65 17.76
CA LYS A 92 -0.06 6.98 17.20
C LYS A 92 0.06 7.01 15.68
N SER A 93 1.06 6.33 15.12
CA SER A 93 1.20 6.21 13.66
C SER A 93 0.02 5.52 12.98
N TRP A 94 -0.69 4.60 13.66
CA TRP A 94 -1.92 4.00 13.11
C TRP A 94 -3.10 4.95 13.22
N GLU A 95 -3.25 5.64 14.36
CA GLU A 95 -4.31 6.64 14.57
C GLU A 95 -4.19 7.81 13.58
N ASP A 96 -3.00 8.42 13.48
CA ASP A 96 -2.72 9.55 12.58
C ASP A 96 -2.98 9.22 11.10
N ASN A 97 -2.95 7.93 10.74
CA ASN A 97 -3.11 7.47 9.37
C ASN A 97 -4.40 6.68 9.13
N TRP A 98 -5.29 6.61 10.12
CA TRP A 98 -6.43 5.71 10.14
C TRP A 98 -7.29 5.83 8.88
N ASP A 99 -7.70 7.06 8.53
CA ASP A 99 -8.53 7.37 7.35
C ASP A 99 -8.04 6.72 6.05
N ASN A 100 -6.72 6.70 5.84
CA ASN A 100 -6.13 6.11 4.63
C ASN A 100 -5.81 4.62 4.81
N LEU A 101 -5.64 4.15 6.05
CA LEU A 101 -5.39 2.74 6.34
C LEU A 101 -6.65 1.91 6.16
N VAL A 102 -7.83 2.45 6.48
CA VAL A 102 -9.11 1.72 6.40
C VAL A 102 -9.79 1.78 5.03
N THR A 103 -9.30 2.60 4.10
CA THR A 103 -9.87 2.73 2.75
C THR A 103 -10.16 1.38 2.10
N PHE A 104 -9.31 0.36 2.29
CA PHE A 104 -9.51 -0.94 1.67
C PHE A 104 -10.76 -1.69 2.17
N PHE A 105 -11.33 -1.36 3.34
CA PHE A 105 -12.55 -2.01 3.84
C PHE A 105 -13.78 -1.75 2.97
N MET A 106 -13.76 -0.69 2.13
CA MET A 106 -14.82 -0.44 1.15
C MET A 106 -14.90 -1.51 0.05
N PHE A 107 -13.85 -2.32 -0.12
CA PHE A 107 -13.80 -3.37 -1.12
C PHE A 107 -14.13 -4.74 -0.51
N PRO A 108 -14.63 -5.70 -1.28
CA PRO A 108 -14.74 -7.09 -0.85
C PRO A 108 -13.36 -7.75 -0.62
N ASP A 109 -13.32 -8.80 0.19
CA ASP A 109 -12.10 -9.49 0.63
C ASP A 109 -11.12 -9.83 -0.52
N TYR A 110 -11.62 -10.34 -1.64
CA TYR A 110 -10.77 -10.70 -2.78
C TYR A 110 -10.01 -9.51 -3.39
N ILE A 111 -10.56 -8.28 -3.31
CA ILE A 111 -9.85 -7.05 -3.71
C ILE A 111 -8.91 -6.60 -2.59
N ARG A 112 -9.36 -6.65 -1.33
CA ARG A 112 -8.53 -6.28 -0.16
C ARG A 112 -7.21 -7.04 -0.19
N LYS A 113 -7.29 -8.36 -0.43
CA LYS A 113 -6.12 -9.25 -0.54
C LYS A 113 -5.13 -8.75 -1.57
N ILE A 114 -5.58 -8.34 -2.76
CA ILE A 114 -4.69 -7.74 -3.79
C ILE A 114 -3.98 -6.51 -3.23
N MET A 115 -4.71 -5.61 -2.55
CA MET A 115 -4.18 -4.34 -2.04
C MET A 115 -3.14 -4.50 -0.92
N TYR A 116 -3.36 -5.41 0.04
CA TYR A 116 -2.42 -5.61 1.15
C TYR A 116 -1.38 -6.70 0.91
N THR A 117 -1.44 -7.46 -0.21
CA THR A 117 -0.34 -8.38 -0.54
C THR A 117 0.96 -7.63 -0.77
N THR A 118 2.05 -8.14 -0.21
CA THR A 118 3.38 -7.56 -0.39
C THR A 118 4.02 -7.94 -1.72
N ASN A 119 3.54 -9.02 -2.36
CA ASN A 119 4.25 -9.75 -3.41
C ASN A 119 4.62 -8.88 -4.61
N ALA A 120 3.71 -8.05 -5.13
CA ALA A 120 3.99 -7.25 -6.32
C ALA A 120 5.11 -6.22 -6.06
N ILE A 121 5.03 -5.49 -4.95
CA ILE A 121 5.97 -4.43 -4.59
C ILE A 121 7.30 -5.02 -4.09
N GLU A 122 7.25 -6.05 -3.25
CA GLU A 122 8.46 -6.70 -2.72
C GLU A 122 9.23 -7.44 -3.80
N SER A 123 8.54 -8.10 -4.74
CA SER A 123 9.18 -8.77 -5.87
C SER A 123 9.99 -7.78 -6.70
N LEU A 124 9.41 -6.63 -7.05
CA LEU A 124 10.10 -5.57 -7.79
C LEU A 124 11.30 -5.02 -6.99
N ASN A 125 11.07 -4.65 -5.72
CA ASN A 125 12.13 -4.11 -4.86
C ASN A 125 13.28 -5.10 -4.63
N SER A 126 12.98 -6.39 -4.53
CA SER A 126 14.00 -7.44 -4.41
C SER A 126 14.87 -7.51 -5.66
N GLN A 127 14.29 -7.37 -6.86
CA GLN A 127 15.07 -7.32 -8.10
C GLN A 127 15.91 -6.04 -8.20
N PHE A 128 15.39 -4.89 -7.77
CA PHE A 128 16.17 -3.65 -7.71
C PHE A 128 17.38 -3.80 -6.78
N ARG A 129 17.17 -4.31 -5.56
CA ARG A 129 18.29 -4.61 -4.64
C ARG A 129 19.28 -5.60 -5.25
N LYS A 130 18.81 -6.60 -5.99
CA LYS A 130 19.69 -7.59 -6.65
C LYS A 130 20.59 -6.98 -7.71
N VAL A 131 20.10 -6.01 -8.50
CA VAL A 131 20.92 -5.36 -9.54
C VAL A 131 21.83 -4.28 -8.98
N THR A 132 21.42 -3.62 -7.89
CA THR A 132 22.23 -2.56 -7.26
C THR A 132 23.25 -3.09 -6.25
N LYS A 133 23.07 -4.28 -5.66
CA LYS A 133 23.97 -4.79 -4.59
C LYS A 133 25.45 -4.85 -4.95
N THR A 134 25.79 -4.99 -6.24
CA THR A 134 27.18 -5.07 -6.72
C THR A 134 27.79 -3.71 -7.02
N LYS A 135 27.01 -2.62 -6.89
CA LYS A 135 27.42 -1.24 -7.15
C LYS A 135 27.25 -0.44 -5.86
N LEU A 136 28.36 -0.15 -5.20
CA LEU A 136 28.37 0.65 -3.97
C LEU A 136 28.07 2.13 -4.22
N ILE A 137 28.53 2.66 -5.36
CA ILE A 137 28.39 4.07 -5.74
C ILE A 137 27.98 4.15 -7.20
N PHE A 138 27.07 5.08 -7.50
CA PHE A 138 26.70 5.46 -8.86
C PHE A 138 27.32 6.83 -9.18
N PRO A 139 27.89 7.03 -10.38
CA PRO A 139 28.53 8.30 -10.76
C PRO A 139 27.53 9.47 -10.88
N ASN A 140 26.27 9.19 -11.21
CA ASN A 140 25.19 10.17 -11.32
C ASN A 140 23.81 9.48 -11.31
N ASP A 141 22.76 10.28 -11.20
CA ASP A 141 21.37 9.78 -11.15
C ASP A 141 20.97 9.05 -12.44
N ASP A 142 21.43 9.50 -13.62
CA ASP A 142 21.13 8.86 -14.90
C ASP A 142 21.66 7.43 -14.99
N SER A 143 22.83 7.17 -14.41
CA SER A 143 23.43 5.84 -14.38
C SER A 143 22.60 4.86 -13.52
N LEU A 144 22.08 5.33 -12.38
CA LEU A 144 21.15 4.58 -11.55
C LEU A 144 19.83 4.36 -12.29
N MET A 145 19.28 5.41 -12.88
CA MET A 145 18.02 5.38 -13.62
C MET A 145 18.09 4.38 -14.78
N LYS A 146 19.17 4.38 -15.55
CA LYS A 146 19.40 3.40 -16.64
C LYS A 146 19.41 1.97 -16.11
N MET A 147 20.07 1.72 -14.98
CA MET A 147 20.11 0.39 -14.38
C MET A 147 18.73 -0.08 -13.91
N LEU A 148 17.99 0.78 -13.20
CA LEU A 148 16.64 0.48 -12.72
C LEU A 148 15.65 0.30 -13.88
N TYR A 149 15.78 1.10 -14.94
CA TYR A 149 14.99 0.95 -16.17
C TYR A 149 15.22 -0.42 -16.83
N LEU A 150 16.48 -0.80 -17.05
CA LEU A 150 16.82 -2.11 -17.64
C LEU A 150 16.34 -3.28 -16.77
N ALA A 151 16.45 -3.16 -15.45
CA ALA A 151 15.89 -4.14 -14.53
C ALA A 151 14.36 -4.24 -14.68
N THR A 152 13.67 -3.10 -14.70
CA THR A 152 12.21 -3.04 -14.89
C THR A 152 11.78 -3.68 -16.20
N GLN A 153 12.48 -3.38 -17.30
CA GLN A 153 12.20 -3.98 -18.61
C GLN A 153 12.40 -5.50 -18.61
N ARG A 154 13.43 -6.00 -17.91
CA ARG A 154 13.68 -7.45 -17.81
C ARG A 154 12.60 -8.16 -16.99
N ILE A 155 12.13 -7.53 -15.91
CA ILE A 155 11.15 -8.13 -14.99
C ILE A 155 9.76 -8.12 -15.62
N SER A 156 9.36 -7.00 -16.24
CA SER A 156 8.05 -6.85 -16.88
C SER A 156 7.78 -7.88 -17.98
N ARG A 157 8.83 -8.35 -18.70
CA ARG A 157 8.70 -9.48 -19.65
C ARG A 157 8.17 -10.77 -19.03
N LYS A 158 8.27 -10.94 -17.70
CA LYS A 158 7.77 -12.10 -16.97
C LYS A 158 6.36 -11.91 -16.42
N TRP A 159 5.80 -10.69 -16.48
CA TRP A 159 4.46 -10.38 -16.00
C TRP A 159 3.41 -10.72 -17.06
N THR A 160 3.25 -12.01 -17.32
CA THR A 160 2.33 -12.53 -18.34
C THR A 160 1.00 -13.01 -17.78
N ARG A 161 0.89 -13.17 -16.45
CA ARG A 161 -0.31 -13.65 -15.78
C ARG A 161 -1.13 -12.48 -15.25
N SER A 162 -2.45 -12.54 -15.47
CA SER A 162 -3.40 -11.68 -14.76
C SER A 162 -3.62 -12.17 -13.33
N TYR A 163 -4.20 -11.31 -12.50
CA TYR A 163 -4.70 -11.73 -11.19
C TYR A 163 -5.86 -12.72 -11.34
N GLU A 164 -5.97 -13.64 -10.40
CA GLU A 164 -7.09 -14.57 -10.33
C GLU A 164 -8.41 -13.80 -10.09
N ASN A 165 -9.50 -14.25 -10.73
CA ASN A 165 -10.82 -13.63 -10.65
C ASN A 165 -10.84 -12.14 -11.03
N TRP A 166 -9.95 -11.71 -11.94
CA TRP A 166 -9.85 -10.31 -12.35
C TRP A 166 -11.16 -9.74 -12.91
N ASP A 167 -11.95 -10.54 -13.62
CA ASP A 167 -13.25 -10.09 -14.15
C ASP A 167 -14.23 -9.70 -13.03
N MET A 168 -14.22 -10.43 -11.91
CA MET A 168 -15.02 -10.09 -10.73
C MET A 168 -14.52 -8.79 -10.09
N VAL A 169 -13.20 -8.60 -10.01
CA VAL A 169 -12.59 -7.35 -9.53
C VAL A 169 -13.04 -6.16 -10.38
N VAL A 170 -12.97 -6.29 -11.70
CA VAL A 170 -13.40 -5.24 -12.64
C VAL A 170 -14.89 -4.91 -12.46
N ASN A 171 -15.75 -5.93 -12.40
CA ASN A 171 -17.19 -5.73 -12.19
C ASN A 171 -17.48 -4.98 -10.89
N GLN A 172 -16.83 -5.38 -9.79
CA GLN A 172 -17.03 -4.74 -8.51
C GLN A 172 -16.52 -3.30 -8.49
N LEU A 173 -15.36 -3.02 -9.11
CA LEU A 173 -14.84 -1.66 -9.24
C LEU A 173 -15.77 -0.79 -10.09
N ASN A 174 -16.37 -1.33 -11.16
CA ASN A 174 -17.36 -0.62 -11.96
C ASN A 174 -18.60 -0.24 -11.15
N ILE A 175 -19.07 -1.11 -10.26
CA ILE A 175 -20.19 -0.82 -9.36
C ILE A 175 -19.80 0.28 -8.36
N LEU A 176 -18.70 0.09 -7.63
CA LEU A 176 -18.24 1.00 -6.58
C LEU A 176 -17.89 2.39 -7.11
N PHE A 177 -17.36 2.47 -8.32
CA PHE A 177 -16.88 3.71 -8.94
C PHE A 177 -17.70 4.14 -10.16
N SER A 178 -18.91 3.64 -10.32
CA SER A 178 -19.82 3.99 -11.42
C SER A 178 -19.92 5.50 -11.66
N LYS A 179 -20.05 6.29 -10.58
CA LYS A 179 -20.09 7.76 -10.65
C LYS A 179 -18.80 8.40 -11.18
N ILE A 180 -17.63 7.80 -10.95
CA ILE A 180 -16.34 8.31 -11.44
C ILE A 180 -16.15 7.91 -12.90
N LEU A 181 -16.45 6.66 -13.23
CA LEU A 181 -16.27 6.11 -14.57
C LEU A 181 -17.23 6.74 -15.59
N ASN A 182 -18.47 7.02 -15.17
CA ASN A 182 -19.48 7.66 -16.03
C ASN A 182 -19.27 9.18 -16.21
N ARG A 183 -18.38 9.81 -15.44
CA ARG A 183 -18.07 11.26 -15.59
C ARG A 183 -17.06 11.55 -16.70
N GLY A 184 -16.45 10.51 -17.28
CA GLY A 184 -15.51 10.63 -18.38
C GLY A 184 -16.00 10.01 -19.70
N ALA A 185 -17.30 9.67 -19.77
CA ALA A 185 -17.99 9.23 -20.98
C ALA A 185 -18.74 10.40 -21.62
#